data_AF-R7L488-F1
#
_entry.id   AF-R7L488-F1
#
_cell.length_a   1.000
_cell.length_b   1.000
_cell.length_c   1.000
_cell.angle_alpha   90.00
_cell.angle_beta   90.00
_cell.angle_gamma   90.00
#
_symmetry.space_group_name_H-M   'P 1'
#
loop_
_entity.id
_entity.type
_entity.pdbx_description
1 polymer ?
#
loop_
_entity_poly.entity_id
_entity_poly.type
_entity_poly.pdbx_seq_one_letter_code
_entity_poly.pdbx_strand_id
1 'polypeptide(L)' 'MLEAMKMNTPINALKSGTVSKVYVSAGQSVQEGTPLISLS' A
#
# COMPACT_ATOMS: atom_id res chain seq x y z
N MET A 1 -0.80 3.02 -5.25
CA MET A 1 0.46 3.44 -5.88
C MET A 1 1.30 4.08 -4.80
N LEU A 2 2.57 3.70 -4.66
CA LEU A 2 3.54 4.47 -3.87
C LEU A 2 4.31 5.40 -4.80
N GLU A 3 4.62 6.60 -4.32
CA GLU A 3 5.54 7.51 -4.98
C GLU A 3 6.80 7.65 -4.14
N ALA A 4 7.95 7.38 -4.75
CA ALA A 4 9.26 7.53 -4.11
C ALA A 4 10.26 8.05 -5.14
N MET A 5 10.99 9.13 -4.82
CA MET A 5 12.06 9.68 -5.68
C MET A 5 11.64 9.91 -7.15
N LYS A 6 10.45 10.48 -7.38
CA LYS A 6 9.84 10.70 -8.72
C LYS A 6 9.49 9.39 -9.48
N MET A 7 9.49 8.25 -8.81
CA MET A 7 9.08 6.96 -9.35
C MET A 7 7.75 6.51 -8.75
N ASN A 8 6.89 5.98 -9.60
CA ASN A 8 5.62 5.37 -9.22
C ASN A 8 5.78 3.85 -9.12
N THR A 9 5.50 3.29 -7.95
CA THR A 9 5.52 1.84 -7.73
C THR A 9 4.10 1.31 -7.53
N PRO A 10 3.57 0.49 -8.45
CA PRO A 10 2.31 -0.21 -8.23
C PRO A 10 2.47 -1.25 -7.10
N ILE A 11 1.45 -1.39 -6.27
CA ILE A 11 1.42 -2.38 -5.19
C ILE A 11 0.40 -3.43 -5.57
N ASN A 12 0.88 -4.63 -5.84
CA ASN A 12 0.07 -5.77 -6.25
C ASN A 12 -0.07 -6.76 -5.11
N ALA A 13 -1.24 -7.40 -5.01
CA ALA A 13 -1.45 -8.47 -4.05
C ALA A 13 -0.63 -9.71 -4.45
N LEU A 14 0.06 -10.33 -3.48
CA LEU A 14 0.83 -11.55 -3.71
C LEU A 14 -0.06 -12.78 -3.98
N LYS A 15 -1.31 -12.74 -3.51
CA LYS A 15 -2.30 -13.80 -3.68
C LYS A 15 -3.70 -13.19 -3.83
N SER A 16 -4.62 -13.94 -4.42
CA SER A 16 -6.04 -13.59 -4.42
C SER A 16 -6.58 -13.57 -2.99
N GLY A 17 -7.45 -12.61 -2.69
CA GLY A 17 -8.05 -12.41 -1.37
C GLY A 17 -8.95 -11.17 -1.38
N THR A 18 -9.54 -10.85 -0.23
CA THR A 18 -10.41 -9.68 -0.07
C THR A 18 -9.70 -8.60 0.74
N VAL A 19 -9.85 -7.33 0.33
CA VAL A 19 -9.32 -6.19 1.12
C VAL A 19 -10.10 -6.09 2.42
N SER A 20 -9.44 -6.43 3.52
CA SER A 20 -10.02 -6.39 4.87
C SER A 20 -9.94 -4.99 5.46
N LYS A 21 -8.80 -4.31 5.27
CA LYS A 21 -8.58 -2.95 5.79
C LYS A 21 -7.54 -2.19 4.98
N VAL A 22 -7.75 -0.87 4.87
CA VAL A 22 -6.77 0.10 4.36
C VAL A 22 -6.35 0.98 5.55
N TYR A 23 -5.04 1.07 5.80
CA TYR A 23 -4.48 1.79 6.95
C TYR A 23 -4.01 3.20 6.60
N VAL A 24 -4.04 3.56 5.32
CA VAL A 24 -3.46 4.80 4.81
C VAL A 24 -4.46 5.61 4.00
N SER A 25 -4.25 6.91 3.95
CA SER A 25 -5.02 7.84 3.10
C SER A 25 -4.19 8.34 1.92
N ALA A 26 -4.85 8.87 0.89
CA ALA A 26 -4.18 9.47 -0.26
C ALA A 26 -3.29 10.65 0.18
N GLY A 27 -2.05 10.68 -0.31
CA GLY A 27 -1.06 11.71 0.04
C GLY A 27 -0.40 11.53 1.42
N GLN A 28 -0.76 10.49 2.18
CA GLN A 28 -0.11 10.21 3.46
C GLN A 28 1.33 9.74 3.23
N SER A 29 2.27 10.37 3.95
CA SER A 29 3.65 9.89 4.04
C SER A 29 3.73 8.58 4.82
N VAL A 30 4.38 7.58 4.25
CA VAL A 30 4.58 6.25 4.85
C VAL A 30 6.08 5.94 4.90
N GLN A 31 6.48 5.18 5.91
CA GLN A 31 7.87 4.72 6.08
C GLN A 31 7.96 3.21 5.86
N GLU A 32 9.19 2.71 5.66
CA GLU A 32 9.42 1.27 5.57
C GLU A 32 8.85 0.56 6.82
N GLY A 33 8.17 -0.57 6.60
CA GLY A 33 7.48 -1.31 7.65
C GLY A 33 6.07 -0.81 8.00
N THR A 34 5.62 0.31 7.45
CA THR A 34 4.24 0.79 7.66
C THR A 34 3.24 -0.11 6.94
N PRO A 35 2.25 -0.72 7.63
CA PRO A 35 1.22 -1.50 6.97
C PRO A 35 0.33 -0.59 6.11
N LEU A 36 0.14 -0.96 4.85
CA LEU A 36 -0.70 -0.20 3.91
C LEU A 36 -2.12 -0.77 3.83
N ILE A 37 -2.21 -2.08 3.63
CA ILE A 37 -3.46 -2.83 3.49
C ILE A 37 -3.36 -4.19 4.18
N SER A 38 -4.49 -4.76 4.58
CA SER A 38 -4.60 -6.14 5.03
C SER A 38 -5.56 -6.90 4.11
N LEU A 39 -5.14 -8.11 3.72
CA LEU A 39 -5.92 -9.02 2.89
C LEU A 39 -6.33 -10.23 3.74
N SER A 40 -7.58 -10.68 3.58
CA SER A 40 -8.10 -11.94 4.13
C SER A 40 -8.21 -13.00 3.05
#